data_AF-A0A7X2JDL8-F1
#
_entry.id   AF-A0A7X2JDL8-F1
#
_cell.length_a   1.000
_cell.length_b   1.000
_cell.length_c   1.000
_cell.angle_alpha   90.00
_cell.angle_beta   90.00
_cell.angle_gamma   90.00
#
_symmetry.space_group_name_H-M   'P 1'
#
loop_
_entity.id
_entity.type
_entity.pdbx_description
1 polymer ?
#
loop_
_entity_poly.entity_id
_entity_poly.type
_entity_poly.pdbx_seq_one_letter_code
_entity_poly.pdbx_strand_id
1 'polypeptide(L)'
;MKEIIAYELSFKEALEYHNDILCVPFQEKYWDEYMRIYNECFYEMRKDLEIEPINYYSKYSQMSDKINTTFIYLQNGVIAGAVTCFGNEIDELIVRKPFQR
;
A
#
# COMPACT_ATOMS: atom_id res chain seq x y z
N MET A 1 7.66 21.26 -20.23
CA MET A 1 8.33 20.53 -19.13
C MET A 1 7.50 20.79 -17.89
N LYS A 2 6.92 19.77 -17.25
CA LYS A 2 6.18 19.97 -15.99
C LYS A 2 7.22 20.25 -14.89
N GLU A 3 6.97 21.24 -14.04
CA GLU A 3 7.81 21.51 -12.86
C GLU A 3 7.68 20.34 -11.88
N ILE A 4 8.81 19.82 -11.40
CA ILE A 4 8.83 18.76 -10.38
C ILE A 4 9.16 19.43 -9.05
N ILE A 5 8.20 19.42 -8.12
CA ILE A 5 8.38 19.90 -6.76
C ILE A 5 8.56 18.68 -5.86
N ALA A 6 9.70 18.58 -5.20
CA ALA A 6 10.01 17.52 -4.23
C ALA A 6 10.16 18.12 -2.83
N TYR A 7 9.65 17.41 -1.82
CA TYR A 7 9.74 17.79 -0.42
C TYR A 7 10.43 16.69 0.37
N GLU A 8 11.25 17.06 1.36
CA GLU A 8 11.83 16.12 2.31
C GLU A 8 10.92 16.01 3.54
N LEU A 9 10.55 14.77 3.90
CA LEU A 9 9.83 14.49 5.14
C LEU A 9 10.84 14.06 6.22
N SER A 10 10.96 14.83 7.30
CA SER A 10 11.79 14.46 8.46
C SER A 10 10.93 14.26 9.70
N PHE A 11 10.97 13.05 10.26
CA PHE A 11 10.35 12.74 11.55
C PHE A 11 11.42 12.85 12.65
N LYS A 12 11.24 13.77 13.60
CA LYS A 12 12.28 14.14 14.59
C LYS A 12 12.03 13.60 16.00
N GLU A 13 10.92 12.90 16.20
CA GLU A 13 10.52 12.40 17.51
C GLU A 13 10.92 10.92 17.69
N ALA A 14 10.92 10.47 18.93
CA ALA A 14 11.02 9.04 19.24
C ALA A 14 9.62 8.42 19.18
N LEU A 15 9.45 7.34 18.42
CA LEU A 15 8.22 6.55 18.45
C LEU A 15 8.25 5.62 19.66
N GLU A 16 7.24 5.72 20.51
CA GLU A 16 6.90 4.62 21.41
C GLU A 16 6.25 3.52 20.57
N TYR A 17 6.85 2.32 20.60
CA TYR A 17 6.32 1.18 19.88
C TYR A 17 5.06 0.68 20.57
N HIS A 18 3.92 0.75 19.88
CA HIS A 18 2.66 0.17 20.31
C HIS A 18 2.36 -1.07 19.46
N ASN A 19 2.02 -2.17 20.14
CA ASN A 19 1.73 -3.47 19.52
C ASN A 19 0.29 -3.59 18.96
N ASP A 20 -0.37 -2.45 18.73
CA ASP A 20 -1.81 -2.41 18.40
C ASP A 20 -2.09 -2.74 16.92
N ILE A 21 -1.04 -2.76 16.10
CA ILE A 21 -1.11 -3.05 14.66
C ILE A 21 -0.22 -4.26 14.37
N LEU A 22 -0.86 -5.40 14.17
CA LEU A 22 -0.20 -6.64 13.76
C LEU A 22 -0.45 -6.89 12.28
N CYS A 23 0.62 -6.85 11.50
CA CYS A 23 0.58 -7.23 10.09
C CYS A 23 1.04 -8.68 9.90
N VAL A 24 0.47 -9.34 8.91
CA VAL A 24 0.89 -10.69 8.47
C VAL A 24 1.57 -10.60 7.11
N PRO A 25 2.53 -11.48 6.79
CA PRO A 25 3.12 -11.52 5.45
C PRO A 25 2.04 -11.73 4.38
N PHE A 26 2.23 -11.13 3.21
CA PHE A 26 1.36 -11.37 2.07
C PHE A 26 1.39 -12.84 1.64
N GLN A 27 0.23 -13.34 1.20
CA GLN A 27 0.02 -14.71 0.74
C GLN A 27 -0.96 -14.67 -0.43
N GLU A 28 -0.88 -15.64 -1.34
CA GLU A 28 -1.73 -15.72 -2.53
C GLU A 28 -3.23 -15.67 -2.20
N LYS A 29 -3.66 -16.24 -1.06
CA LYS A 29 -5.06 -16.18 -0.59
C LYS A 29 -5.63 -14.75 -0.44
N TYR A 30 -4.77 -13.74 -0.31
CA TYR A 30 -5.17 -12.34 -0.18
C TYR A 30 -5.25 -11.61 -1.53
N TRP A 31 -4.79 -12.24 -2.62
CA TRP A 31 -4.57 -11.56 -3.90
C TRP A 31 -5.80 -10.84 -4.45
N ASP A 32 -6.93 -11.54 -4.55
CA ASP A 32 -8.13 -10.97 -5.18
C ASP A 32 -8.65 -9.74 -4.42
N GLU A 33 -8.64 -9.79 -3.08
CA GLU A 33 -9.05 -8.66 -2.25
C GLU A 33 -8.01 -7.53 -2.30
N TYR A 34 -6.71 -7.86 -2.20
CA TYR A 34 -5.61 -6.90 -2.25
C TYR A 34 -5.60 -6.12 -3.56
N MET A 35 -5.69 -6.82 -4.71
CA MET A 35 -5.72 -6.20 -6.04
C MET A 35 -6.83 -5.16 -6.13
N ARG A 36 -8.04 -5.51 -5.67
CA ARG A 36 -9.20 -4.62 -5.68
C ARG A 36 -8.95 -3.38 -4.81
N ILE A 37 -8.49 -3.57 -3.57
CA ILE A 37 -8.25 -2.48 -2.63
C ILE A 37 -7.14 -1.56 -3.14
N TYR A 38 -6.03 -2.11 -3.62
CA TYR A 38 -4.90 -1.34 -4.13
C TYR A 38 -5.34 -0.44 -5.29
N ASN A 39 -6.01 -1.02 -6.28
CA ASN A 39 -6.51 -0.27 -7.43
C ASN A 39 -7.50 0.82 -6.98
N GLU A 40 -8.42 0.51 -6.06
CA GLU A 40 -9.38 1.48 -5.51
C GLU A 40 -8.68 2.65 -4.77
N CYS A 41 -7.63 2.37 -4.00
CA CYS A 41 -6.91 3.39 -3.22
C CYS A 41 -6.18 4.41 -4.12
N PHE A 42 -5.63 3.95 -5.24
CA PHE A 42 -4.85 4.79 -6.15
C PHE A 42 -5.64 5.28 -7.37
N TYR A 43 -6.90 4.87 -7.54
CA TYR A 43 -7.70 5.15 -8.74
C TYR A 43 -7.82 6.64 -9.05
N GLU A 44 -8.35 7.44 -8.11
CA GLU A 44 -8.57 8.88 -8.34
C GLU A 44 -7.25 9.62 -8.56
N MET A 45 -6.20 9.29 -7.79
CA MET A 45 -4.87 9.86 -7.97
C MET A 45 -4.33 9.60 -9.39
N ARG A 46 -4.37 8.35 -9.87
CA ARG A 46 -3.87 8.02 -11.22
C ARG A 46 -4.72 8.68 -12.30
N LYS A 47 -6.04 8.73 -12.12
CA LYS A 47 -6.95 9.41 -13.04
C LYS A 47 -6.66 10.91 -13.14
N ASP A 48 -6.53 11.60 -12.00
CA ASP A 48 -6.26 13.03 -11.94
C ASP A 48 -4.87 13.39 -12.48
N LEU A 49 -3.90 12.49 -12.31
CA LEU A 49 -2.55 12.64 -12.85
C LEU A 49 -2.40 12.13 -14.30
N GLU A 50 -3.47 11.60 -14.90
CA GLU A 50 -3.48 10.99 -16.23
C GLU A 50 -2.44 9.87 -16.40
N ILE A 51 -2.26 9.05 -15.36
CA ILE A 51 -1.33 7.92 -15.31
C ILE A 51 -2.04 6.64 -15.75
N GLU A 52 -1.55 6.04 -16.84
CA GLU A 52 -2.01 4.74 -17.34
C GLU A 52 -1.02 3.60 -17.02
N PRO A 53 -1.50 2.38 -16.71
CA PRO A 53 -2.92 2.03 -16.57
C PRO A 53 -3.52 2.59 -15.26
N ILE A 54 -4.77 3.07 -15.31
CA ILE A 54 -5.48 3.54 -14.09
C ILE A 54 -5.55 2.42 -13.04
N ASN A 55 -5.86 1.19 -13.47
CA ASN A 55 -5.76 -0.01 -12.65
C ASN A 55 -4.44 -0.72 -12.95
N TYR A 56 -3.49 -0.62 -12.03
CA TYR A 56 -2.15 -1.19 -12.21
C TYR A 56 -2.15 -2.72 -12.08
N TYR A 57 -2.71 -3.24 -10.99
CA TYR A 57 -2.77 -4.68 -10.79
C TYR A 57 -3.94 -5.30 -11.55
N SER A 58 -3.63 -6.36 -12.30
CA SER A 58 -4.58 -7.16 -13.09
C SER A 58 -4.32 -8.66 -12.99
N LYS A 59 -3.13 -9.07 -12.58
CA LYS A 59 -2.73 -10.48 -12.43
C LYS A 59 -1.70 -10.67 -11.31
N TYR A 60 -1.77 -11.82 -10.65
CA TYR A 60 -0.92 -12.15 -9.49
C TYR A 60 0.59 -12.06 -9.79
N SER A 61 1.00 -12.40 -11.01
CA SER A 61 2.41 -12.35 -11.40
C SER A 61 3.05 -10.96 -11.33
N GLN A 62 2.27 -9.88 -11.25
CA GLN A 62 2.78 -8.53 -11.00
C GLN A 62 3.29 -8.31 -9.56
N MET A 63 3.01 -9.22 -8.62
CA MET A 63 3.46 -9.15 -7.23
C MET A 63 4.74 -9.94 -6.97
N SER A 64 5.29 -10.69 -7.95
CA SER A 64 6.37 -11.67 -7.74
C SER A 64 7.53 -11.13 -6.89
N ASP A 65 7.92 -9.89 -7.14
CA ASP A 65 9.11 -9.27 -6.54
C ASP A 65 8.80 -8.55 -5.23
N LYS A 66 7.50 -8.36 -4.92
CA LYS A 66 7.01 -7.64 -3.73
C LYS A 66 6.46 -8.58 -2.65
N ILE A 67 6.11 -9.83 -2.99
CA ILE A 67 5.48 -10.80 -2.05
C ILE A 67 6.19 -10.87 -0.70
N ASN A 68 7.53 -10.96 -0.72
CA ASN A 68 8.33 -11.15 0.49
C ASN A 68 8.52 -9.87 1.31
N THR A 69 8.11 -8.72 0.78
CA THR A 69 8.24 -7.41 1.43
C THR A 69 6.90 -6.70 1.59
N THR A 70 5.78 -7.32 1.18
CA THR A 70 4.43 -6.85 1.43
C THR A 70 3.84 -7.50 2.68
N PHE A 71 3.25 -6.68 3.55
CA PHE A 71 2.60 -7.08 4.79
C PHE A 71 1.16 -6.55 4.81
N ILE A 72 0.22 -7.38 5.25
CA ILE A 72 -1.21 -7.12 5.29
C ILE A 72 -1.65 -6.85 6.72
N TYR A 73 -2.37 -5.74 6.92
CA TYR A 73 -3.06 -5.45 8.17
C TYR A 73 -4.51 -5.92 8.10
N LEU A 74 -4.89 -6.81 9.03
CA LEU A 74 -6.23 -7.38 9.11
C LEU A 74 -6.99 -6.77 10.28
N GLN A 75 -8.24 -6.37 10.04
CA GLN A 75 -9.22 -6.09 11.09
C GLN A 75 -10.44 -6.97 10.87
N ASN A 76 -10.87 -7.72 11.88
CA ASN A 76 -12.04 -8.59 11.81
C ASN A 76 -12.03 -9.56 10.60
N GLY A 77 -10.84 -10.05 10.24
CA GLY A 77 -10.66 -11.00 9.13
C GLY A 77 -10.64 -10.41 7.72
N VAL A 78 -10.79 -9.08 7.57
CA VAL A 78 -10.70 -8.39 6.26
C VAL A 78 -9.45 -7.52 6.18
N ILE A 79 -8.99 -7.25 4.96
CA ILE A 79 -7.86 -6.34 4.72
C ILE A 79 -8.29 -4.91 5.04
N ALA A 80 -7.69 -4.35 6.09
CA ALA A 80 -7.84 -2.95 6.47
C ALA A 80 -6.76 -2.08 5.80
N GLY A 81 -5.59 -2.64 5.52
CA GLY A 81 -4.51 -1.96 4.82
C GLY A 81 -3.35 -2.90 4.49
N ALA A 82 -2.35 -2.38 3.82
CA ALA A 82 -1.13 -3.10 3.49
C ALA A 82 0.05 -2.14 3.35
N VAL A 83 1.26 -2.65 3.58
CA VAL A 83 2.51 -1.93 3.37
C VAL A 83 3.48 -2.82 2.60
N THR A 84 4.12 -2.27 1.59
CA THR A 84 5.27 -2.88 0.89
C THR A 84 6.52 -2.09 1.22
N CYS A 85 7.57 -2.78 1.63
CA CYS A 85 8.84 -2.16 2.00
C CYS A 85 9.94 -2.46 0.97
N PHE A 86 10.88 -1.52 0.82
CA PHE A 86 12.14 -1.71 0.12
C PHE A 86 13.29 -1.35 1.06
N GLY A 87 13.97 -2.35 1.62
CA GLY A 87 14.96 -2.13 2.67
C GLY A 87 14.32 -1.48 3.91
N ASN A 88 14.77 -0.28 4.26
CA ASN A 88 14.26 0.54 5.35
C ASN A 88 13.25 1.61 4.89
N GLU A 89 12.82 1.57 3.63
CA GLU A 89 11.87 2.52 3.06
C GLU A 89 10.50 1.87 2.81
N ILE A 90 9.46 2.69 2.88
CA ILE A 90 8.12 2.29 2.43
C ILE A 90 8.04 2.57 0.94
N ASP A 91 7.79 1.53 0.14
CA ASP A 91 7.52 1.64 -1.29
C ASP A 91 6.04 1.96 -1.52
N GLU A 92 5.15 1.21 -0.86
CA GLU A 92 3.70 1.38 -0.99
C GLU A 92 3.00 1.27 0.37
N LEU A 93 2.03 2.14 0.62
CA LEU A 93 1.14 2.09 1.77
C LEU A 93 -0.30 2.33 1.31
N ILE A 94 -1.19 1.41 1.66
CA ILE A 94 -2.62 1.55 1.43
C ILE A 94 -3.40 1.32 2.71
N VAL A 95 -4.42 2.14 2.94
CA VAL A 95 -5.45 1.91 3.95
C VAL A 95 -6.78 1.93 3.22
N ARG A 96 -7.59 0.89 3.39
CA ARG A 96 -8.89 0.80 2.73
C ARG A 96 -9.82 1.89 3.27
N LYS A 97 -10.57 2.57 2.40
CA LYS A 97 -11.36 3.78 2.74
C LYS A 97 -12.19 3.70 4.04
N PRO A 98 -12.94 2.62 4.36
CA PRO A 98 -13.71 2.54 5.60
C PRO A 98 -12.88 2.51 6.89
N PHE A 99 -11.57 2.29 6.78
CA PHE A 99 -10.62 2.24 7.89
C PHE A 99 -9.73 3.48 7.97
N GLN A 100 -9.91 4.45 7.06
CA GLN A 100 -9.25 5.75 7.13
C GLN A 100 -10.00 6.62 8.16
N ARG A 101 -9.26 7.36 8.99
CA ARG A 101 -9.78 8.27 10.02
C ARG A 101 -9.59 9.72 9.61
#